data_AF-T1G7I1-F1
#
_entry.id   AF-T1G7I1-F1
#
_cell.length_a   1.000
_cell.length_b   1.000
_cell.length_c   1.000
_cell.angle_alpha   90.00
_cell.angle_beta   90.00
_cell.angle_gamma   90.00
#
_symmetry.space_group_name_H-M   'P 1'
#
loop_
_entity.id
_entity.type
_entity.pdbx_description
1 polymer ?
#
loop_
_entity_poly.entity_id
_entity_poly.type
_entity_poly.pdbx_seq_one_letter_code
_entity_poly.pdbx_strand_id
1 'polypeptide(L)'
;RYCNQVLDKDIDDRCQQLLQDLVRYQEDLYLVDPGKAKRRKRFVLGLREVAKHLKMNHLVGVIISPNLEQNNSKGQLIIEMCQKQDVVFIFALGRRALGKACAKLVPVSVVGIFSTEGVEVR
;
A
#
# COMPACT_ATOMS: atom_id res chain seq x y z
N ARG A 1 -12.33 0.36 19.04
CA ARG A 1 -13.08 -0.76 18.43
C ARG A 1 -12.25 -1.24 17.26
N TYR A 2 -11.74 -2.46 17.38
CA TYR A 2 -10.75 -3.08 16.48
C TYR A 2 -11.41 -3.41 15.14
N CYS A 3 -10.63 -3.45 14.07
CA CYS A 3 -11.10 -3.64 12.70
C CYS A 3 -11.88 -4.96 12.57
N ASN A 4 -13.19 -4.90 12.29
CA ASN A 4 -14.00 -6.07 11.96
C ASN A 4 -13.91 -6.39 10.45
N GLN A 5 -12.76 -6.12 9.81
CA GLN A 5 -12.61 -6.47 8.40
C GLN A 5 -12.47 -7.98 8.32
N VAL A 6 -13.58 -8.64 8.01
CA VAL A 6 -13.59 -10.03 7.57
C VAL A 6 -12.67 -10.09 6.36
N LEU A 7 -11.69 -10.99 6.39
CA LEU A 7 -10.82 -11.23 5.25
C LEU A 7 -11.70 -11.71 4.11
N ASP A 8 -11.92 -10.82 3.16
CA ASP A 8 -12.78 -11.01 2.02
C ASP A 8 -11.89 -11.19 0.79
N LYS A 9 -12.08 -12.31 0.10
CA LYS A 9 -11.32 -12.64 -1.10
C LYS A 9 -11.54 -11.58 -2.18
N ASP A 10 -12.71 -10.97 -2.25
CA ASP A 10 -12.99 -9.92 -3.23
C ASP A 10 -12.20 -8.65 -2.93
N ILE A 11 -11.97 -8.35 -1.65
CA ILE A 11 -11.10 -7.23 -1.24
C ILE A 11 -9.66 -7.55 -1.61
N ASP A 12 -9.18 -8.77 -1.32
CA ASP A 12 -7.84 -9.21 -1.69
C ASP A 12 -7.61 -9.13 -3.22
N ASP A 13 -8.56 -9.62 -4.01
CA ASP A 13 -8.48 -9.61 -5.48
C ASP A 13 -8.47 -8.17 -6.03
N ARG A 14 -9.32 -7.28 -5.50
CA ARG A 14 -9.32 -5.85 -5.86
C ARG A 14 -8.03 -5.14 -5.46
N CYS A 15 -7.49 -5.43 -4.28
CA CYS A 15 -6.21 -4.87 -3.83
C CYS A 15 -5.05 -5.35 -4.69
N GLN A 16 -5.07 -6.63 -5.08
CA GLN A 16 -4.06 -7.19 -5.95
C GLN A 16 -4.09 -6.50 -7.32
N GLN A 17 -5.28 -6.33 -7.91
CA GLN A 17 -5.45 -5.66 -9.20
C GLN A 17 -4.98 -4.19 -9.12
N LEU A 18 -5.42 -3.45 -8.11
CA LEU A 18 -4.99 -2.07 -7.86
C LEU A 18 -3.46 -1.95 -7.79
N LEU A 19 -2.80 -2.81 -7.01
CA LEU A 19 -1.35 -2.79 -6.88
C LEU A 19 -0.63 -3.13 -8.19
N GLN A 20 -1.14 -4.10 -8.95
CA GLN A 20 -0.59 -4.46 -10.26
C GLN A 20 -0.75 -3.33 -11.28
N ASP A 21 -1.88 -2.64 -11.29
CA ASP A 21 -2.09 -1.47 -12.15
C ASP A 21 -1.15 -0.33 -11.76
N LEU A 22 -0.97 -0.05 -10.47
CA LEU A 22 -0.01 0.96 -10.00
C LEU A 22 1.44 0.63 -10.41
N VAL A 23 1.83 -0.65 -10.38
CA VAL A 23 3.13 -1.12 -10.87
C VAL A 23 3.25 -0.89 -12.37
N ARG A 24 2.27 -1.35 -13.16
CA ARG A 24 2.27 -1.18 -14.62
C ARG A 24 2.40 0.30 -14.99
N TYR A 25 1.59 1.17 -14.40
CA TYR A 25 1.65 2.60 -14.69
C TYR A 25 2.98 3.26 -14.25
N GLN A 26 3.63 2.71 -13.23
CA GLN A 26 4.95 3.17 -12.80
C GLN A 26 6.04 2.72 -13.79
N GLU A 27 5.94 1.50 -14.32
CA GLU A 27 6.86 0.94 -15.32
C GLU A 27 6.70 1.62 -16.68
N ASP A 28 5.47 1.81 -17.15
CA ASP A 28 5.16 2.53 -18.40
C ASP A 28 5.73 3.95 -18.36
N LEU A 29 5.53 4.67 -17.25
CA LEU A 29 6.10 6.01 -17.07
C LEU A 29 7.63 5.98 -17.02
N TYR A 30 8.23 4.91 -16.47
CA TYR A 30 9.68 4.77 -16.42
C TYR A 30 10.28 4.55 -17.81
N LEU A 31 9.61 3.80 -18.69
CA LEU A 31 10.04 3.60 -20.08
C LEU A 31 9.99 4.90 -20.89
N VAL A 32 8.99 5.75 -20.62
CA VAL A 32 8.81 7.04 -21.32
C VAL A 32 9.72 8.14 -20.76
N ASP A 33 9.74 8.30 -19.43
CA ASP A 33 10.50 9.35 -18.74
C ASP A 33 10.96 8.87 -17.34
N PRO A 34 12.17 8.28 -17.25
CA PRO A 34 12.72 7.80 -15.98
C PRO A 34 12.83 8.90 -14.91
N GLY A 35 13.04 10.15 -15.33
CA GLY A 35 13.16 11.30 -14.42
C GLY A 35 11.82 11.63 -13.75
N LYS A 36 10.74 11.67 -14.53
CA LYS A 36 9.38 11.84 -14.01
C LYS A 36 8.95 10.64 -13.16
N ALA A 37 9.25 9.41 -13.60
CA ALA A 37 8.92 8.21 -12.84
C ALA A 37 9.55 8.19 -11.44
N LYS A 38 10.82 8.64 -11.32
CA LYS A 38 11.50 8.77 -10.03
C LYS A 38 10.86 9.81 -9.11
N ARG A 39 10.36 10.92 -9.67
CA ARG A 39 9.74 12.02 -8.93
C ARG A 39 8.27 11.75 -8.58
N ARG A 40 7.53 11.07 -9.45
CA ARG A 40 6.11 10.71 -9.28
C ARG A 40 5.94 9.24 -8.95
N LYS A 41 6.49 8.84 -7.80
CA LYS A 41 6.26 7.49 -7.28
C LYS A 41 4.77 7.33 -6.96
N ARG A 42 4.17 6.23 -7.39
CA ARG A 42 2.75 5.92 -7.14
C ARG A 42 2.48 5.28 -5.78
N PHE A 43 3.45 4.52 -5.27
CA PHE A 43 3.38 3.86 -3.97
C PHE A 43 4.76 3.77 -3.30
N VAL A 44 4.75 3.40 -2.02
CA VAL A 44 5.93 3.15 -1.19
C VAL A 44 5.75 1.86 -0.40
N LEU A 45 6.85 1.13 -0.16
CA LEU A 45 6.80 -0.19 0.46
C LEU A 45 7.53 -0.19 1.81
N GLY A 46 6.96 -0.91 2.77
CA GLY A 46 7.60 -1.23 4.04
C GLY A 46 7.30 -0.24 5.16
N LEU A 47 7.34 -0.76 6.40
CA LEU A 47 6.96 -0.06 7.62
C LEU A 47 7.65 1.31 7.79
N ARG A 48 8.98 1.36 7.63
CA ARG A 48 9.77 2.57 7.87
C ARG A 48 9.40 3.69 6.90
N GLU A 49 9.29 3.35 5.62
CA GLU A 49 9.02 4.33 4.59
C GLU A 49 7.55 4.77 4.61
N VAL A 50 6.61 3.86 4.86
CA VAL A 50 5.19 4.23 5.02
C VAL A 50 5.01 5.18 6.22
N ALA A 51 5.58 4.86 7.38
CA ALA A 51 5.53 5.74 8.55
C ALA A 51 6.15 7.12 8.26
N LYS A 52 7.24 7.18 7.49
CA LYS A 52 7.85 8.44 7.06
C LYS A 52 6.87 9.28 6.23
N HIS A 53 6.18 8.68 5.27
CA HIS A 53 5.26 9.41 4.37
C HIS A 53 3.92 9.76 5.03
N LEU A 54 3.46 8.98 6.02
CA LEU A 54 2.35 9.36 6.90
C LEU A 54 2.70 10.60 7.72
N LYS A 55 3.92 10.70 8.27
CA LYS A 55 4.36 11.93 8.98
C LYS A 55 4.37 13.18 8.08
N MET A 56 4.48 13.00 6.77
CA MET A 56 4.47 14.09 5.79
C MET A 56 3.08 14.33 5.18
N ASN A 57 2.04 13.56 5.55
CA ASN A 57 0.70 13.61 4.97
C ASN A 57 0.67 13.44 3.43
N HIS A 58 1.58 12.61 2.89
CA HIS A 58 1.69 12.39 1.44
C HIS A 58 0.86 11.19 0.95
N LEU A 59 0.30 10.38 1.84
CA LEU A 59 -0.40 9.15 1.47
C LEU A 59 -1.91 9.36 1.43
N VAL A 60 -2.53 8.84 0.37
CA VAL A 60 -4.00 8.79 0.24
C VAL A 60 -4.59 7.49 0.80
N GLY A 61 -3.77 6.46 0.95
CA GLY A 61 -4.19 5.21 1.58
C GLY A 61 -3.05 4.25 1.91
N VAL A 62 -3.36 3.25 2.75
CA VAL A 62 -2.40 2.24 3.22
C VAL A 62 -3.00 0.84 3.14
N ILE A 63 -2.26 -0.11 2.55
CA ILE A 63 -2.62 -1.55 2.54
C ILE A 63 -1.71 -2.28 3.53
N ILE A 64 -2.29 -2.99 4.48
CA ILE A 64 -1.57 -3.70 5.54
C ILE A 64 -1.84 -5.20 5.40
N SER A 65 -0.79 -6.02 5.40
CA SER A 65 -0.96 -7.47 5.45
C SER A 65 -1.59 -7.87 6.80
N PRO A 66 -2.67 -8.68 6.82
CA PRO A 66 -3.39 -9.06 8.05
C PRO A 66 -2.49 -9.68 9.14
N ASN A 67 -1.46 -10.42 8.75
CA ASN A 67 -0.52 -11.08 9.66
C ASN A 67 0.46 -10.13 10.38
N LEU A 68 0.44 -8.82 10.11
CA LEU A 68 1.35 -7.84 10.72
C LEU A 68 0.90 -7.39 12.12
N GLU A 69 -0.40 -7.45 12.40
CA GLU A 69 -0.99 -6.84 13.61
C GLU A 69 -0.64 -7.58 14.91
N GLN A 70 -0.43 -8.90 14.84
CA GLN A 70 -0.47 -9.75 16.04
C GLN A 70 0.75 -9.64 16.95
N ASN A 71 1.88 -9.07 16.50
CA ASN A 71 3.14 -9.05 17.26
C ASN A 71 4.03 -7.80 17.03
N ASN A 72 3.55 -6.76 16.35
CA ASN A 72 4.41 -5.65 15.93
C ASN A 72 3.89 -4.27 16.34
N SER A 73 4.56 -3.66 17.34
CA SER A 73 4.30 -2.30 17.80
C SER A 73 4.35 -1.25 16.69
N LYS A 74 5.13 -1.49 15.62
CA LYS A 74 5.20 -0.58 14.46
C LYS A 74 3.97 -0.66 13.56
N GLY A 75 3.31 -1.82 13.48
CA GLY A 75 2.08 -1.98 12.71
C GLY A 75 0.94 -1.19 13.36
N GLN A 76 0.81 -1.32 14.69
CA GLN A 76 -0.16 -0.56 15.49
C GLN A 76 0.05 0.96 15.35
N LEU A 77 1.29 1.43 15.40
CA LEU A 77 1.61 2.84 15.20
C LEU A 77 1.13 3.37 13.83
N ILE A 78 1.27 2.59 12.76
CA ILE A 78 0.79 3.00 11.42
C ILE A 78 -0.73 3.16 11.43
N ILE A 79 -1.45 2.23 12.06
CA ILE A 79 -2.91 2.29 12.17
C ILE A 79 -3.33 3.52 12.96
N GLU A 80 -2.71 3.78 14.11
CA GLU A 80 -2.96 5.00 14.90
C GLU A 80 -2.70 6.27 14.11
N MET A 81 -1.62 6.30 13.32
CA MET A 81 -1.30 7.46 12.47
C MET A 81 -2.34 7.66 11.37
N CYS A 82 -2.78 6.58 10.71
CA CYS A 82 -3.82 6.65 9.69
C CYS A 82 -5.14 7.16 10.29
N GLN A 83 -5.54 6.64 11.45
CA GLN A 83 -6.74 7.09 12.16
C GLN A 83 -6.67 8.56 12.58
N LYS A 84 -5.53 9.02 13.08
CA LYS A 84 -5.33 10.43 13.48
C LYS A 84 -5.38 11.41 12.31
N GLN A 85 -5.04 10.96 11.10
CA GLN A 85 -4.93 11.78 9.90
C GLN A 85 -6.10 11.56 8.92
N ASP A 86 -7.07 10.72 9.29
CA ASP A 86 -8.18 10.29 8.42
C ASP A 86 -7.72 9.69 7.08
N VAL A 87 -6.58 8.97 7.11
CA VAL A 87 -6.06 8.24 5.95
C VAL A 87 -6.71 6.86 5.89
N VAL A 88 -7.28 6.51 4.73
CA VAL A 88 -7.90 5.21 4.51
C VAL A 88 -6.86 4.10 4.63
N PHE A 89 -7.15 3.07 5.43
CA PHE A 89 -6.32 1.87 5.48
C PHE A 89 -7.19 0.61 5.39
N ILE A 90 -6.62 -0.43 4.80
CA ILE A 90 -7.28 -1.72 4.61
C ILE A 90 -6.34 -2.87 4.91
N PHE A 91 -6.89 -3.95 5.47
CA PHE A 91 -6.19 -5.21 5.61
C PHE A 91 -6.48 -6.09 4.41
N ALA A 92 -5.43 -6.39 3.64
CA ALA A 92 -5.53 -7.23 2.46
C ALA A 92 -4.19 -7.88 2.15
N LEU A 93 -4.24 -9.05 1.52
CA LEU A 93 -3.14 -9.85 1.02
C LEU A 93 -2.12 -10.28 2.09
N GLY A 94 -1.77 -11.56 2.08
CA GLY A 94 -0.62 -12.04 2.86
C GLY A 94 0.69 -11.40 2.36
N ARG A 95 1.70 -11.27 3.24
CA ARG A 95 2.98 -10.59 2.92
C ARG A 95 3.63 -10.99 1.59
N ARG A 96 3.57 -12.27 1.24
CA ARG A 96 4.12 -12.78 -0.05
C ARG A 96 3.27 -12.33 -1.24
N ALA A 97 1.94 -12.37 -1.12
CA ALA A 97 1.03 -11.92 -2.16
C ALA A 97 1.14 -10.40 -2.36
N LEU A 98 1.24 -9.62 -1.28
CA LEU A 98 1.47 -8.19 -1.32
C LEU A 98 2.80 -7.84 -2.02
N GLY A 99 3.88 -8.56 -1.69
CA GLY A 99 5.16 -8.41 -2.37
C GLY A 99 5.06 -8.71 -3.87
N LYS A 100 4.43 -9.83 -4.24
CA LYS A 100 4.20 -10.22 -5.63
C LYS A 100 3.36 -9.18 -6.39
N ALA A 101 2.29 -8.66 -5.79
CA ALA A 101 1.44 -7.64 -6.38
C ALA A 101 2.20 -6.33 -6.66
N CYS A 102 3.25 -6.04 -5.88
CA CYS A 102 4.14 -4.90 -6.09
C CYS A 102 5.40 -5.23 -6.94
N ALA A 103 5.40 -6.35 -7.67
CA ALA A 103 6.53 -6.85 -8.45
C ALA A 103 7.84 -6.98 -7.61
N LYS A 104 7.72 -7.44 -6.37
CA LYS A 104 8.85 -7.76 -5.47
C LYS A 104 8.90 -9.26 -5.18
N LEU A 105 10.11 -9.81 -5.21
CA LEU A 105 10.37 -11.21 -4.83
C LEU A 105 10.43 -11.43 -3.31
N VAL A 106 10.45 -10.34 -2.54
CA VAL A 106 10.53 -10.37 -1.08
C VAL A 106 9.16 -10.12 -0.44
N PRO A 107 8.89 -10.68 0.74
CA PRO A 107 7.66 -10.38 1.47
C PRO A 107 7.58 -8.89 1.83
N VAL A 108 6.41 -8.29 1.63
CA VAL A 108 6.12 -6.90 2.02
C VAL A 108 4.98 -6.90 3.04
N SER A 109 5.12 -6.10 4.10
CA SER A 109 4.10 -6.06 5.16
C SER A 109 3.09 -4.92 5.00
N VAL A 110 3.53 -3.79 4.42
CA VAL A 110 2.71 -2.58 4.27
C VAL A 110 3.04 -1.89 2.95
N VAL A 111 2.02 -1.38 2.27
CA VAL A 111 2.14 -0.48 1.12
C VAL A 111 1.45 0.83 1.45
N GLY A 112 2.12 1.95 1.19
CA GLY A 112 1.51 3.28 1.19
C GLY A 112 1.26 3.73 -0.24
N ILE A 113 0.09 4.29 -0.53
CA ILE A 113 -0.30 4.78 -1.85
C ILE A 113 -0.22 6.31 -1.84
N PHE A 114 0.52 6.88 -2.78
CA PHE A 114 0.61 8.34 -2.95
C PHE A 114 -0.54 8.89 -3.78
N SER A 115 -0.97 8.15 -4.80
CA SER A 115 -2.04 8.55 -5.70
C SER A 115 -2.65 7.33 -6.38
N THR A 116 -3.97 7.31 -6.46
CA THR A 116 -4.76 6.36 -7.26
C THR A 116 -5.15 6.94 -8.62
N GLU A 117 -4.65 8.13 -8.99
CA GLU A 117 -4.97 8.78 -10.27
C GLU A 117 -4.64 7.87 -11.46
N GLY A 118 -5.62 7.65 -12.33
CA GLY A 118 -5.54 6.76 -13.47
C GLY A 118 -5.77 5.28 -13.15
N VAL A 119 -5.92 4.92 -11.88
CA VAL A 119 -6.46 3.61 -11.47
C VAL A 119 -7.94 3.78 -11.15
N GLU A 120 -8.76 3.88 -12.19
CA GLU A 120 -10.21 3.77 -12.02
C GLU A 120 -10.55 2.29 -11.81
N VAL A 121 -11.21 2.00 -10.68
CA VAL A 121 -11.77 0.68 -10.41
C VAL A 121 -12.90 0.46 -11.44
N ARG A 122 -12.60 -0.28 -12.51
CA ARG A 122 -13.62 -0.82 -13.42
C ARG A 122 -14.24 -2.08 -12.83
#